data_AF-A0A544T0E8-F1
#
_entry.id   AF-A0A544T0E8-F1
#
_cell.length_a   1.000
_cell.length_b   1.000
_cell.length_c   1.000
_cell.angle_alpha   90.00
_cell.angle_beta   90.00
_cell.angle_gamma   90.00
#
_symmetry.space_group_name_H-M   'P 1'
#
loop_
_entity.id
_entity.type
_entity.pdbx_description
1 polymer ?
#
loop_
_entity_poly.entity_id
_entity_poly.type
_entity_poly.pdbx_seq_one_letter_code
_entity_poly.pdbx_strand_id
1 'polypeptide(L)'
;MFIRPCEGRITSRFSSLRKHPITGEWKAHKGVDFGSDGSSIIKASEKGTVKRAGVIGGYGNTVILIHQLNGKKYETLYAHLKSISVKAGQTVEQGQQIGIKGTTGNSTGVHLHFEMHIPTYEPGQPNAVNPLHYIVDSEVGEIQKMFVFLGYSLQVDGIEGPKTEATIKEFQESKGLVADGIIGDITLAALNNTVALKKEELSMAEPKLTAGQEAIRQEAMRLKITDGNDPFKNVTQYYAWAVALPIAQKVEQLEKRMEELEKKLK
;
A
#
# COMPACT_ATOMS: atom_id res chain seq x y z
N MET A 1 -8.59 -2.26 -11.23
CA MET A 1 -7.37 -1.56 -10.77
C MET A 1 -6.27 -2.59 -10.81
N PHE A 2 -5.04 -2.25 -11.18
CA PHE A 2 -3.99 -3.27 -11.31
C PHE A 2 -3.54 -3.77 -9.94
N ILE A 3 -3.28 -5.07 -9.83
CA ILE A 3 -2.67 -5.70 -8.64
C ILE A 3 -1.18 -5.92 -8.87
N ARG A 4 -0.44 -6.11 -7.78
CA ARG A 4 0.96 -6.51 -7.82
C ARG A 4 1.13 -7.83 -8.60
N PRO A 5 2.07 -7.90 -9.57
CA PRO A 5 2.19 -9.07 -10.46
C PRO A 5 2.86 -10.28 -9.79
N CYS A 6 3.68 -10.09 -8.77
CA CYS A 6 4.31 -11.18 -8.03
C CYS A 6 4.71 -10.75 -6.61
N GLU A 7 5.01 -11.73 -5.76
CA GLU A 7 5.69 -11.50 -4.49
C GLU A 7 7.17 -11.15 -4.72
N GLY A 8 7.81 -10.63 -3.66
CA GLY A 8 9.22 -10.27 -3.62
C GLY A 8 9.43 -8.78 -3.60
N ARG A 9 10.44 -8.30 -2.87
CA ARG A 9 10.73 -6.88 -2.67
C ARG A 9 11.03 -6.17 -4.00
N ILE A 10 10.76 -4.87 -4.05
CA ILE A 10 11.21 -4.04 -5.17
C ILE A 10 12.72 -3.86 -5.06
N THR A 11 13.45 -4.34 -6.06
CA THR A 11 14.93 -4.28 -6.13
C THR A 11 15.43 -3.16 -7.03
N SER A 12 14.63 -2.74 -8.00
CA SER A 12 14.89 -1.58 -8.86
C SER A 12 13.57 -0.90 -9.21
N ARG A 13 13.52 0.42 -9.12
CA ARG A 13 12.32 1.22 -9.37
C ARG A 13 12.32 1.82 -10.77
N PHE A 14 11.16 2.23 -11.24
CA PHE A 14 11.06 2.98 -12.50
C PHE A 14 11.88 4.27 -12.39
N SER A 15 12.61 4.59 -13.45
CA SER A 15 13.37 5.82 -13.54
C SER A 15 13.33 6.34 -14.97
N SER A 16 12.82 7.56 -15.12
CA SER A 16 12.77 8.27 -16.40
C SER A 16 14.13 8.84 -16.82
N LEU A 17 15.15 8.73 -15.97
CA LEU A 17 16.43 9.43 -16.09
C LEU A 17 17.09 9.29 -17.48
N ARG A 18 17.40 10.44 -18.11
CA ARG A 18 18.23 10.55 -19.35
C ARG A 18 19.01 11.87 -19.51
N LYS A 19 20.30 11.76 -19.90
CA LYS A 19 21.18 12.49 -20.86
C LYS A 19 22.74 12.29 -20.71
N HIS A 20 23.40 11.22 -21.19
CA HIS A 20 24.87 11.04 -21.00
C HIS A 20 25.49 12.33 -21.54
N PRO A 21 26.38 12.99 -20.80
CA PRO A 21 26.92 14.26 -21.28
C PRO A 21 28.10 14.07 -22.25
N ILE A 22 28.63 12.83 -22.37
CA ILE A 22 29.88 12.49 -23.08
C ILE A 22 29.64 11.62 -24.33
N THR A 23 28.59 10.77 -24.34
CA THR A 23 27.96 10.25 -25.56
C THR A 23 26.65 11.00 -25.85
N GLY A 24 25.70 10.91 -24.91
CA GLY A 24 24.33 11.44 -24.95
C GLY A 24 23.27 10.74 -24.05
N GLU A 25 23.48 9.49 -23.63
CA GLU A 25 22.71 8.48 -22.83
C GLU A 25 22.59 8.55 -21.26
N TRP A 26 21.42 8.76 -20.65
CA TRP A 26 21.22 8.08 -19.36
C TRP A 26 20.37 6.86 -19.59
N LYS A 27 20.59 5.88 -18.72
CA LYS A 27 19.91 4.61 -18.79
C LYS A 27 18.67 4.69 -17.92
N ALA A 28 17.57 5.03 -18.57
CA ALA A 28 16.26 4.93 -17.96
C ALA A 28 15.98 3.46 -17.60
N HIS A 29 15.33 3.24 -16.45
CA HIS A 29 14.74 1.96 -16.11
C HIS A 29 13.23 2.06 -16.36
N LYS A 30 12.76 1.42 -17.43
CA LYS A 30 11.40 1.59 -17.96
C LYS A 30 10.34 0.70 -17.29
N GLY A 31 10.72 0.06 -16.18
CA GLY A 31 9.88 -0.83 -15.41
C GLY A 31 10.27 -0.83 -13.94
N VAL A 32 9.79 -1.83 -13.21
CA VAL A 32 10.07 -2.10 -11.80
C VAL A 32 10.52 -3.55 -11.70
N ASP A 33 11.59 -3.79 -10.96
CA ASP A 33 12.14 -5.12 -10.76
C ASP A 33 11.73 -5.67 -9.40
N PHE A 34 11.06 -6.82 -9.41
CA PHE A 34 10.68 -7.57 -8.22
C PHE A 34 11.64 -8.74 -8.00
N GLY A 35 12.27 -8.76 -6.82
CA GLY A 35 13.31 -9.73 -6.45
C GLY A 35 12.82 -11.18 -6.40
N SER A 36 13.76 -12.11 -6.20
CA SER A 36 13.49 -13.54 -6.12
C SER A 36 12.82 -14.00 -4.83
N ASP A 37 12.75 -13.15 -3.81
CA ASP A 37 12.09 -13.46 -2.55
C ASP A 37 10.58 -13.69 -2.75
N GLY A 38 9.99 -14.53 -1.88
CA GLY A 38 8.61 -14.99 -2.00
C GLY A 38 8.36 -15.93 -3.18
N SER A 39 7.08 -16.05 -3.55
CA SER A 39 6.63 -16.91 -4.65
C SER A 39 7.26 -16.54 -5.99
N SER A 40 7.67 -17.55 -6.75
CA SER A 40 8.13 -17.38 -8.15
C SER A 40 6.98 -17.24 -9.15
N ILE A 41 5.72 -17.34 -8.71
CA ILE A 41 4.55 -17.23 -9.59
C ILE A 41 4.38 -15.77 -10.04
N ILE A 42 4.24 -15.57 -11.36
CA ILE A 42 3.87 -14.29 -11.96
C ILE A 42 2.40 -14.36 -12.36
N LYS A 43 1.64 -13.34 -11.95
CA LYS A 43 0.21 -13.21 -12.17
C LYS A 43 -0.07 -12.03 -13.12
N ALA A 44 -1.17 -12.12 -13.86
CA ALA A 44 -1.70 -10.99 -14.62
C ALA A 44 -2.15 -9.89 -13.64
N SER A 45 -1.58 -8.69 -13.76
CA SER A 45 -1.93 -7.55 -12.91
C SER A 45 -3.36 -7.07 -13.10
N GLU A 46 -3.99 -7.36 -14.23
CA GLU A 46 -5.40 -7.04 -14.50
C GLU A 46 -5.91 -7.99 -15.59
N LYS A 47 -7.23 -8.15 -15.68
CA LYS A 47 -7.86 -8.88 -16.77
C LYS A 47 -7.41 -8.30 -18.12
N GLY A 48 -7.17 -9.17 -19.08
CA GLY A 48 -6.70 -8.72 -20.39
C GLY A 48 -6.54 -9.83 -21.41
N THR A 49 -6.03 -9.46 -22.57
CA THR A 49 -5.72 -10.40 -23.66
C THR A 49 -4.21 -10.40 -23.91
N VAL A 50 -3.63 -11.59 -24.02
CA VAL A 50 -2.21 -11.78 -24.31
C VAL A 50 -1.91 -11.29 -25.72
N LYS A 51 -1.21 -10.16 -25.84
CA LYS A 51 -0.69 -9.62 -27.09
C LYS A 51 0.49 -10.44 -27.60
N ARG A 52 1.39 -10.82 -26.69
CA ARG A 52 2.59 -11.59 -27.00
C ARG A 52 2.97 -12.51 -25.85
N ALA A 53 3.45 -13.70 -26.18
CA ALA A 53 4.00 -14.69 -25.27
C ALA A 53 5.17 -15.38 -25.98
N GLY A 54 6.41 -15.05 -25.62
CA GLY A 54 7.61 -15.62 -26.25
C GLY A 54 8.86 -14.77 -26.01
N VAL A 55 9.94 -15.09 -26.72
CA VAL A 55 11.23 -14.38 -26.57
C VAL A 55 11.19 -12.99 -27.21
N ILE A 56 11.68 -11.96 -26.49
CA ILE A 56 11.82 -10.57 -26.97
C ILE A 56 13.22 -10.03 -26.65
N GLY A 57 14.19 -10.29 -27.52
CA GLY A 57 15.54 -9.70 -27.40
C GLY A 57 16.09 -9.77 -25.96
N GLY A 58 16.52 -8.63 -25.44
CA GLY A 58 17.06 -8.50 -24.08
C GLY A 58 16.08 -8.82 -22.94
N TYR A 59 14.77 -8.82 -23.17
CA TYR A 59 13.79 -9.21 -22.13
C TYR A 59 13.73 -10.73 -21.90
N GLY A 60 14.29 -11.53 -22.80
CA GLY A 60 14.15 -12.99 -22.74
C GLY A 60 12.68 -13.41 -22.92
N ASN A 61 12.25 -14.44 -22.19
CA ASN A 61 10.86 -14.88 -22.21
C ASN A 61 9.97 -13.77 -21.63
N THR A 62 9.02 -13.31 -22.43
CA THR A 62 8.19 -12.15 -22.10
C THR A 62 6.73 -12.42 -22.41
N VAL A 63 5.85 -11.92 -21.53
CA VAL A 63 4.42 -11.80 -21.79
C VAL A 63 4.07 -10.33 -21.89
N ILE A 64 3.24 -9.96 -22.87
CA ILE A 64 2.63 -8.63 -22.95
C ILE A 64 1.12 -8.81 -22.95
N LEU A 65 0.42 -8.14 -22.04
CA LEU A 65 -1.04 -8.15 -21.93
C LEU A 65 -1.61 -6.80 -22.34
N ILE A 66 -2.73 -6.82 -23.06
CA ILE A 66 -3.56 -5.64 -23.34
C ILE A 66 -4.71 -5.60 -22.34
N HIS A 67 -4.94 -4.43 -21.76
CA HIS A 67 -6.02 -4.16 -20.82
C HIS A 67 -6.87 -2.98 -21.29
N GLN A 68 -8.15 -3.00 -20.93
CA GLN A 68 -9.08 -1.90 -21.14
C GLN A 68 -9.73 -1.56 -19.81
N LEU A 69 -9.47 -0.35 -19.31
CA LEU A 69 -10.02 0.14 -18.04
C LEU A 69 -10.54 1.56 -18.24
N ASN A 70 -11.81 1.79 -17.90
CA ASN A 70 -12.45 3.11 -17.96
C ASN A 70 -12.27 3.82 -19.31
N GLY A 71 -12.41 3.07 -20.41
CA GLY A 71 -12.24 3.58 -21.77
C GLY A 71 -10.79 3.88 -22.19
N LYS A 72 -9.80 3.55 -21.35
CA LYS A 72 -8.37 3.72 -21.66
C LYS A 72 -7.68 2.37 -21.85
N LYS A 73 -6.78 2.33 -22.83
CA LYS A 73 -5.93 1.18 -23.11
C LYS A 73 -4.64 1.25 -22.29
N TYR A 74 -4.25 0.10 -21.75
CA TYR A 74 -2.99 -0.10 -21.06
C TYR A 74 -2.33 -1.37 -21.60
N GLU A 75 -1.01 -1.44 -21.58
CA GLU A 75 -0.29 -2.69 -21.76
C GLU A 75 0.67 -2.94 -20.61
N THR A 76 0.68 -4.17 -20.09
CA THR A 76 1.68 -4.61 -19.10
C THR A 76 2.65 -5.60 -19.73
N LEU A 77 3.92 -5.48 -19.38
CA LEU A 77 5.00 -6.35 -19.86
C LEU A 77 5.65 -7.06 -18.67
N TYR A 78 5.85 -8.37 -18.81
CA TYR A 78 6.44 -9.25 -17.80
C TYR A 78 7.63 -9.95 -18.43
N ALA A 79 8.85 -9.61 -18.01
CA ALA A 79 10.10 -10.06 -18.64
C ALA A 79 10.97 -10.93 -17.73
N HIS A 80 12.00 -11.52 -18.34
CA HIS A 80 12.96 -12.45 -17.73
C HIS A 80 12.37 -13.76 -17.24
N LEU A 81 11.18 -14.16 -17.72
CA LEU A 81 10.48 -15.36 -17.24
C LEU A 81 11.34 -16.63 -17.42
N LYS A 82 11.26 -17.54 -16.45
CA LYS A 82 11.79 -18.90 -16.62
C LYS A 82 10.92 -19.71 -17.57
N SER A 83 9.60 -19.59 -17.41
CA SER A 83 8.60 -20.25 -18.24
C SER A 83 7.35 -19.39 -18.40
N ILE A 84 6.69 -19.55 -19.55
CA ILE A 84 5.44 -18.86 -19.89
C ILE A 84 4.28 -19.86 -19.79
N SER A 85 3.19 -19.47 -19.14
CA SER A 85 2.00 -20.33 -18.91
C SER A 85 0.81 -19.96 -19.80
N VAL A 86 0.98 -19.00 -20.71
CA VAL A 86 -0.09 -18.47 -21.58
C VAL A 86 0.39 -18.31 -23.03
N LYS A 87 -0.55 -18.14 -23.96
CA LYS A 87 -0.27 -17.98 -25.41
C LYS A 87 -0.92 -16.72 -25.98
N ALA A 88 -0.38 -16.20 -27.09
CA ALA A 88 -0.96 -15.05 -27.77
C ALA A 88 -2.43 -15.28 -28.13
N GLY A 89 -3.26 -14.24 -27.98
CA GLY A 89 -4.71 -14.28 -28.17
C GLY A 89 -5.50 -14.82 -26.97
N GLN A 90 -4.85 -15.42 -25.97
CA GLN A 90 -5.52 -15.91 -24.77
C GLN A 90 -6.04 -14.76 -23.90
N THR A 91 -7.28 -14.85 -23.44
CA THR A 91 -7.79 -13.97 -22.37
C THR A 91 -7.38 -14.54 -21.01
N VAL A 92 -6.96 -13.64 -20.10
CA VAL A 92 -6.58 -13.96 -18.73
C VAL A 92 -7.39 -13.11 -17.76
N GLU A 93 -7.72 -13.68 -16.61
CA GLU A 93 -8.33 -12.95 -15.50
C GLU A 93 -7.26 -12.30 -14.62
N GLN A 94 -7.64 -11.25 -13.87
CA GLN A 94 -6.74 -10.64 -12.90
C GLN A 94 -6.30 -11.68 -11.85
N GLY A 95 -5.01 -11.72 -11.52
CA GLY A 95 -4.45 -12.68 -10.58
C GLY A 95 -4.17 -14.08 -11.17
N GLN A 96 -4.59 -14.35 -12.41
CA GLN A 96 -4.28 -15.60 -13.09
C GLN A 96 -2.78 -15.73 -13.31
N GLN A 97 -2.21 -16.90 -13.01
CA GLN A 97 -0.81 -17.19 -13.31
C GLN A 97 -0.54 -17.13 -14.83
N ILE A 98 0.51 -16.40 -15.20
CA ILE A 98 0.95 -16.22 -16.60
C ILE A 98 2.38 -16.71 -16.85
N GLY A 99 3.15 -16.97 -15.79
CA GLY A 99 4.51 -17.48 -15.90
C GLY A 99 5.19 -17.67 -14.56
N ILE A 100 6.49 -17.95 -14.63
CA ILE A 100 7.37 -18.14 -13.47
C ILE A 100 8.56 -17.18 -13.59
N LYS A 101 8.92 -16.49 -12.49
CA LYS A 101 10.10 -15.63 -12.38
C LYS A 101 11.35 -16.37 -12.82
N GLY A 102 12.27 -15.68 -13.47
CA GLY A 102 13.48 -16.29 -14.00
C GLY A 102 14.59 -15.26 -14.22
N THR A 103 15.53 -15.64 -15.08
CA THR A 103 16.70 -14.82 -15.42
C THR A 103 17.05 -14.97 -16.91
N THR A 104 16.03 -15.13 -17.76
CA THR A 104 16.25 -15.24 -19.22
C THR A 104 16.52 -13.87 -19.85
N GLY A 105 17.23 -13.83 -20.98
CA GLY A 105 17.63 -12.58 -21.61
C GLY A 105 18.76 -11.89 -20.85
N ASN A 106 18.76 -10.55 -20.88
CA ASN A 106 19.77 -9.72 -20.21
C ASN A 106 19.36 -9.49 -18.76
N SER A 107 19.68 -10.44 -17.89
CA SER A 107 19.32 -10.44 -16.48
C SER A 107 20.54 -10.82 -15.63
N THR A 108 20.73 -10.17 -14.49
CA THR A 108 21.86 -10.42 -13.56
C THR A 108 21.53 -11.41 -12.45
N GLY A 109 20.27 -11.79 -12.31
CA GLY A 109 19.77 -12.70 -11.29
C GLY A 109 18.27 -12.92 -11.42
N VAL A 110 17.70 -13.84 -10.64
CA VAL A 110 16.26 -14.15 -10.73
C VAL A 110 15.43 -12.96 -10.25
N HIS A 111 14.61 -12.40 -11.15
CA HIS A 111 13.68 -11.32 -10.85
C HIS A 111 12.53 -11.29 -11.89
N LEU A 112 11.50 -10.50 -11.61
CA LEU A 112 10.54 -10.06 -12.63
C LEU A 112 10.85 -8.61 -12.98
N HIS A 113 11.11 -8.33 -14.26
CA HIS A 113 11.05 -6.96 -14.79
C HIS A 113 9.64 -6.69 -15.28
N PHE A 114 8.97 -5.71 -14.67
CA PHE A 114 7.57 -5.37 -14.94
C PHE A 114 7.43 -3.96 -15.47
N GLU A 115 6.76 -3.79 -16.60
CA GLU A 115 6.49 -2.48 -17.19
C GLU A 115 5.00 -2.22 -17.37
N MET A 116 4.65 -0.94 -17.38
CA MET A 116 3.34 -0.42 -17.71
C MET A 116 3.48 0.60 -18.84
N HIS A 117 2.62 0.49 -19.86
CA HIS A 117 2.61 1.38 -21.02
C HIS A 117 1.22 1.95 -21.26
N ILE A 118 1.17 3.25 -21.58
CA ILE A 118 -0.07 3.95 -21.92
C ILE A 118 0.11 4.70 -23.24
N PRO A 119 -0.60 4.33 -24.32
CA PRO A 119 -1.59 3.26 -24.41
C PRO A 119 -1.01 1.87 -24.73
N THR A 120 0.20 1.79 -25.28
CA THR A 120 0.77 0.54 -25.82
C THR A 120 2.28 0.50 -25.67
N TYR A 121 2.83 -0.71 -25.51
CA TYR A 121 4.27 -0.95 -25.66
C TYR A 121 4.70 -0.68 -27.11
N GLU A 122 5.80 0.03 -27.25
CA GLU A 122 6.53 0.28 -28.51
C GLU A 122 8.04 0.09 -28.27
N PRO A 123 8.80 -0.39 -29.27
CA PRO A 123 10.27 -0.40 -29.18
C PRO A 123 10.82 0.98 -28.80
N GLY A 124 11.79 1.02 -27.88
CA GLY A 124 12.30 2.27 -27.31
C GLY A 124 11.45 2.86 -26.17
N GLN A 125 10.27 2.29 -25.92
CA GLN A 125 9.44 2.50 -24.73
C GLN A 125 9.10 3.98 -24.44
N PRO A 126 8.65 4.76 -25.45
CA PRO A 126 8.26 6.16 -25.24
C PRO A 126 7.05 6.30 -24.31
N ASN A 127 6.22 5.26 -24.25
CA ASN A 127 4.94 5.23 -23.53
C ASN A 127 5.03 4.59 -22.13
N ALA A 128 6.24 4.25 -21.68
CA ALA A 128 6.45 3.62 -20.38
C ALA A 128 6.17 4.63 -19.25
N VAL A 129 5.39 4.20 -18.26
CA VAL A 129 5.05 4.97 -17.06
C VAL A 129 5.48 4.22 -15.81
N ASN A 130 5.63 4.92 -14.68
CA ASN A 130 5.93 4.26 -13.41
C ASN A 130 4.77 3.32 -13.02
N PRO A 131 4.97 1.99 -13.01
CA PRO A 131 3.89 1.04 -12.72
C PRO A 131 3.33 1.17 -11.29
N LEU A 132 4.14 1.64 -10.34
CA LEU A 132 3.74 1.77 -8.93
C LEU A 132 2.64 2.83 -8.71
N HIS A 133 2.45 3.74 -9.67
CA HIS A 133 1.35 4.71 -9.65
C HIS A 133 -0.01 4.10 -10.03
N TYR A 134 -0.03 2.83 -10.47
CA TYR A 134 -1.23 2.16 -10.99
C TYR A 134 -1.51 0.81 -10.31
N ILE A 135 -0.52 0.25 -9.61
CA ILE A 135 -0.63 -1.00 -8.87
C ILE A 135 -1.12 -0.70 -7.45
N VAL A 136 -2.12 -1.46 -7.02
CA VAL A 136 -2.53 -1.55 -5.62
C VAL A 136 -1.70 -2.62 -4.93
N ASP A 137 -1.08 -2.22 -3.82
CA ASP A 137 -0.26 -3.05 -2.96
C ASP A 137 -0.70 -2.89 -1.49
N SER A 138 -0.91 -4.02 -0.81
CA SER A 138 -1.33 -4.03 0.59
C SER A 138 -0.27 -3.42 1.51
N GLU A 139 1.02 -3.62 1.23
CA GLU A 139 2.10 -3.05 2.04
C GLU A 139 2.09 -1.53 1.97
N VAL A 140 1.85 -0.97 0.78
CA VAL A 140 1.67 0.48 0.60
C VAL A 140 0.44 0.97 1.38
N GLY A 141 -0.65 0.21 1.37
CA GLY A 141 -1.85 0.55 2.15
C GLY A 141 -1.60 0.61 3.66
N GLU A 142 -0.84 -0.35 4.22
CA GLU A 142 -0.47 -0.33 5.64
C GLU A 142 0.42 0.86 5.99
N ILE A 143 1.39 1.17 5.13
CA ILE A 143 2.26 2.34 5.28
C ILE A 143 1.45 3.64 5.23
N GLN A 144 0.52 3.77 4.28
CA GLN A 144 -0.34 4.94 4.18
C GLN A 144 -1.15 5.14 5.48
N LYS A 145 -1.65 4.05 6.09
CA LYS A 145 -2.31 4.11 7.40
C LYS A 145 -1.36 4.61 8.50
N MET A 146 -0.09 4.20 8.49
CA MET A 146 0.91 4.69 9.43
C MET A 146 1.12 6.20 9.28
N PHE A 147 1.23 6.70 8.04
CA PHE A 147 1.34 8.14 7.78
C PHE A 147 0.10 8.91 8.24
N VAL A 148 -1.10 8.40 7.94
CA VAL A 148 -2.36 9.00 8.40
C VAL A 148 -2.41 9.02 9.93
N PHE A 149 -1.98 7.95 10.61
CA PHE A 149 -1.88 7.89 12.07
C PHE A 149 -0.91 8.94 12.64
N LEU A 150 0.17 9.24 11.92
CA LEU A 150 1.12 10.29 12.28
C LEU A 150 0.64 11.72 11.92
N GLY A 151 -0.55 11.87 11.35
CA GLY A 151 -1.17 13.16 11.04
C GLY A 151 -0.97 13.67 9.61
N TYR A 152 -0.34 12.87 8.73
CA TYR A 152 -0.20 13.25 7.32
C TYR A 152 -1.53 13.12 6.57
N SER A 153 -1.82 14.09 5.69
CA SER A 153 -3.03 14.07 4.85
C SER A 153 -2.81 13.22 3.61
N LEU A 154 -3.05 11.91 3.73
CA LEU A 154 -2.85 10.95 2.66
C LEU A 154 -4.09 10.06 2.48
N GLN A 155 -4.38 9.69 1.24
CA GLN A 155 -5.40 8.68 0.95
C GLN A 155 -4.83 7.28 1.21
N VAL A 156 -5.64 6.39 1.79
CA VAL A 156 -5.29 4.98 1.94
C VAL A 156 -5.91 4.19 0.79
N ASP A 157 -5.20 4.14 -0.35
CA ASP A 157 -5.63 3.46 -1.58
C ASP A 157 -4.70 2.30 -1.98
N GLY A 158 -3.60 2.10 -1.27
CA GLY A 158 -2.58 1.10 -1.58
C GLY A 158 -1.74 1.42 -2.81
N ILE A 159 -1.81 2.65 -3.33
CA ILE A 159 -1.09 3.08 -4.53
C ILE A 159 0.06 3.99 -4.14
N GLU A 160 1.26 3.65 -4.61
CA GLU A 160 2.44 4.51 -4.43
C GLU A 160 2.44 5.61 -5.50
N GLY A 161 1.44 6.48 -5.46
CA GLY A 161 1.30 7.61 -6.36
C GLY A 161 2.13 8.83 -5.93
N PRO A 162 2.11 9.93 -6.72
CA PRO A 162 2.93 11.12 -6.46
C PRO A 162 2.77 11.74 -5.07
N LYS A 163 1.55 11.68 -4.49
CA LYS A 163 1.30 12.16 -3.12
C LYS A 163 1.95 11.26 -2.07
N THR A 164 1.81 9.95 -2.22
CA THR A 164 2.47 8.97 -1.34
C THR A 164 3.98 9.15 -1.38
N GLU A 165 4.56 9.27 -2.58
CA GLU A 165 6.00 9.52 -2.78
C GLU A 165 6.45 10.84 -2.12
N ALA A 166 5.69 11.92 -2.30
CA ALA A 166 5.98 13.20 -1.67
C ALA A 166 5.92 13.14 -0.14
N THR A 167 4.92 12.46 0.42
CA THR A 167 4.82 12.24 1.88
C THR A 167 6.00 11.42 2.41
N ILE A 168 6.46 10.42 1.67
CA ILE A 168 7.65 9.64 2.05
C ILE A 168 8.89 10.53 2.07
N LYS A 169 9.07 11.38 1.06
CA LYS A 169 10.19 12.34 0.99
C LYS A 169 10.15 13.32 2.16
N GLU A 170 9.00 13.92 2.42
CA GLU A 170 8.79 14.83 3.56
C GLU A 170 9.12 14.15 4.89
N PHE A 171 8.67 12.90 5.08
CA PHE A 171 9.01 12.12 6.26
C PHE A 171 10.51 11.84 6.36
N GLN A 172 11.14 11.40 5.27
CA GLN A 172 12.57 11.16 5.22
C GLN A 172 13.37 12.42 5.58
N GLU A 173 13.01 13.58 5.03
CA GLU A 173 13.60 14.89 5.36
C GLU A 173 13.44 15.19 6.86
N SER A 174 12.24 14.99 7.42
CA SER A 174 11.97 15.21 8.84
C SER A 174 12.80 14.33 9.78
N LYS A 175 13.29 13.18 9.28
CA LYS A 175 14.13 12.23 10.01
C LYS A 175 15.61 12.34 9.66
N GLY A 176 15.99 13.29 8.81
CA GLY A 176 17.37 13.43 8.34
C GLY A 176 17.85 12.26 7.48
N LEU A 177 16.93 11.54 6.83
CA LEU A 177 17.22 10.47 5.89
C LEU A 177 17.38 11.03 4.47
N VAL A 178 17.91 10.20 3.57
CA VAL A 178 17.90 10.53 2.13
C VAL A 178 16.45 10.58 1.64
N ALA A 179 16.05 11.73 1.09
CA ALA A 179 14.70 11.99 0.60
C ALA A 179 14.46 11.44 -0.81
N ASP A 180 14.63 10.13 -0.98
CA ASP A 180 14.48 9.46 -2.26
C ASP A 180 13.02 9.06 -2.58
N GLY A 181 12.11 9.17 -1.62
CA GLY A 181 10.71 8.76 -1.74
C GLY A 181 10.49 7.25 -1.68
N ILE A 182 11.50 6.50 -1.25
CA ILE A 182 11.50 5.03 -1.22
C ILE A 182 11.41 4.54 0.22
N ILE A 183 10.47 3.63 0.48
CA ILE A 183 10.38 2.96 1.78
C ILE A 183 11.30 1.74 1.77
N GLY A 184 12.59 1.98 1.93
CA GLY A 184 13.57 0.94 2.24
C GLY A 184 13.62 0.62 3.73
N ASP A 185 14.49 -0.32 4.11
CA ASP A 185 14.62 -0.82 5.49
C ASP A 185 14.85 0.31 6.51
N ILE A 186 15.66 1.31 6.15
CA ILE A 186 15.98 2.46 7.02
C ILE A 186 14.75 3.34 7.22
N THR A 187 14.05 3.70 6.13
CA THR A 187 12.83 4.51 6.20
C THR A 187 11.71 3.78 6.94
N LEU A 188 11.56 2.48 6.71
CA LEU A 188 10.57 1.65 7.39
C LEU A 188 10.87 1.55 8.90
N ALA A 189 12.13 1.35 9.29
CA ALA A 189 12.53 1.33 10.69
C ALA A 189 12.24 2.68 11.39
N ALA A 190 12.56 3.80 10.73
CA ALA A 190 12.28 5.13 11.25
C ALA A 190 10.77 5.39 11.39
N LEU A 191 9.97 4.93 10.41
CA LEU A 191 8.51 5.06 10.43
C LEU A 191 7.89 4.24 11.57
N ASN A 192 8.29 2.97 11.71
CA ASN A 192 7.84 2.10 12.80
C ASN A 192 8.16 2.68 14.18
N ASN A 193 9.40 3.17 14.37
CA ASN A 193 9.79 3.80 15.62
C ASN A 193 8.96 5.05 15.92
N THR A 194 8.71 5.89 14.90
CA THR A 194 7.90 7.11 15.07
C THR A 194 6.45 6.77 15.45
N VAL A 195 5.86 5.74 14.84
CA VAL A 195 4.52 5.24 15.21
C VAL A 195 4.50 4.71 16.64
N ALA A 196 5.53 3.95 17.05
CA ALA A 196 5.64 3.43 18.41
C ALA A 196 5.67 4.56 19.44
N LEU A 197 6.56 5.55 19.24
CA LEU A 197 6.67 6.72 20.11
C LEU A 197 5.36 7.52 20.18
N LYS A 198 4.66 7.68 19.04
CA LYS A 198 3.36 8.39 19.05
C LYS A 198 2.28 7.63 19.81
N LYS A 199 2.27 6.29 19.74
CA LYS A 199 1.38 5.46 20.55
C LYS A 199 1.67 5.59 22.04
N GLU A 200 2.94 5.60 22.43
CA GLU A 200 3.36 5.81 23.83
C GLU A 200 2.93 7.18 24.34
N GLU A 201 3.19 8.25 23.57
CA GLU A 201 2.75 9.61 23.88
C GLU A 201 1.23 9.69 24.09
N LEU A 202 0.44 9.11 23.18
CA LEU A 202 -1.01 9.06 23.30
C LEU A 202 -1.47 8.26 24.53
N SER A 203 -0.80 7.16 24.86
CA SER A 203 -1.11 6.37 26.06
C SER A 203 -0.81 7.10 27.37
N MET A 204 0.22 7.97 27.36
CA MET A 204 0.58 8.80 28.51
C MET A 204 -0.32 10.05 28.63
N ALA A 205 -0.88 10.51 27.52
CA ALA A 205 -1.83 11.62 27.49
C ALA A 205 -3.25 11.20 27.91
N GLU A 206 -3.55 9.91 27.99
CA GLU A 206 -4.81 9.43 28.57
C GLU A 206 -4.86 9.74 30.07
N PRO A 207 -5.93 10.40 30.57
CA PRO A 207 -6.07 10.58 32.01
C PRO A 207 -6.15 9.22 32.68
N LYS A 208 -5.28 8.97 33.67
CA LYS A 208 -5.33 7.75 34.48
C LYS A 208 -6.74 7.61 35.06
N LEU A 209 -7.46 6.58 34.62
CA LEU A 209 -8.76 6.23 35.18
C LEU A 209 -8.57 5.92 36.66
N THR A 210 -9.45 6.45 37.50
CA THR A 210 -9.50 6.03 38.90
C THR A 210 -9.88 4.56 38.99
N ALA A 211 -9.56 3.89 40.08
CA ALA A 211 -9.92 2.47 40.28
C ALA A 211 -11.43 2.20 40.08
N GLY A 212 -12.29 3.17 40.43
CA GLY A 212 -13.73 3.08 40.20
C GLY A 212 -14.11 3.19 38.73
N GLN A 213 -13.44 4.05 37.95
CA GLN A 213 -13.67 4.17 36.51
C GLN A 213 -13.18 2.94 35.74
N GLU A 214 -12.05 2.36 36.17
CA GLU A 214 -11.55 1.12 35.59
C GLU A 214 -12.46 -0.07 35.91
N ALA A 215 -12.99 -0.17 37.14
CA ALA A 215 -13.96 -1.20 37.51
C ALA A 215 -15.25 -1.13 36.66
N ILE A 216 -15.76 0.08 36.40
CA ILE A 216 -16.93 0.30 35.53
C ILE A 216 -16.63 -0.11 34.09
N ARG A 217 -15.44 0.21 33.57
CA ARG A 217 -15.01 -0.18 32.23
C ARG A 217 -14.94 -1.71 32.07
N GLN A 218 -14.34 -2.39 33.04
CA GLN A 218 -14.19 -3.84 33.04
C GLN A 218 -15.55 -4.56 33.14
N GLU A 219 -16.45 -4.05 33.98
CA GLU A 219 -17.80 -4.64 34.12
C GLU A 219 -18.67 -4.38 32.87
N ALA A 220 -18.54 -3.21 32.22
CA ALA A 220 -19.21 -2.92 30.95
C ALA A 220 -18.75 -3.86 29.80
N MET A 221 -17.45 -4.15 29.72
CA MET A 221 -16.90 -5.15 28.78
C MET A 221 -17.40 -6.56 29.08
N ARG A 222 -17.44 -6.94 30.37
CA ARG A 222 -17.89 -8.26 30.83
C ARG A 222 -19.36 -8.53 30.52
N LEU A 223 -20.22 -7.52 30.68
CA LEU A 223 -21.67 -7.64 30.45
C LEU A 223 -22.04 -7.63 28.96
N LYS A 224 -21.08 -7.50 28.04
CA LYS A 224 -21.31 -7.31 26.60
C LYS A 224 -22.31 -6.18 26.30
N ILE A 225 -22.41 -5.18 27.17
CA ILE A 225 -23.20 -3.94 26.95
C ILE A 225 -22.38 -3.02 26.03
N THR A 226 -21.92 -3.59 24.93
CA THR A 226 -21.29 -2.89 23.82
C THR A 226 -21.97 -3.49 22.61
N ASP A 227 -22.90 -2.76 21.98
CA ASP A 227 -23.56 -3.13 20.72
C ASP A 227 -22.56 -3.14 19.54
N GLY A 228 -21.41 -3.80 19.69
CA GLY A 228 -20.25 -3.68 18.78
C GLY A 228 -19.58 -2.29 18.79
N ASN A 229 -20.27 -1.25 19.26
CA ASN A 229 -19.75 0.06 19.60
C ASN A 229 -19.37 0.07 21.09
N ASP A 230 -18.11 -0.23 21.37
CA ASP A 230 -17.49 0.20 22.63
C ASP A 230 -17.56 1.74 22.67
N PRO A 231 -18.29 2.35 23.62
CA PRO A 231 -18.42 3.81 23.73
C PRO A 231 -17.07 4.50 24.06
N PHE A 232 -16.02 3.72 24.34
CA PHE A 232 -14.66 4.17 24.58
C PHE A 232 -13.70 3.86 23.42
N LYS A 233 -14.15 3.19 22.33
CA LYS A 233 -13.27 2.83 21.20
C LYS A 233 -12.87 3.99 20.29
N ASN A 234 -13.60 5.12 20.34
CA ASN A 234 -13.29 6.30 19.53
C ASN A 234 -12.98 7.48 20.44
N VAL A 235 -11.68 7.67 20.70
CA VAL A 235 -11.11 8.72 21.56
C VAL A 235 -11.64 10.11 21.17
N THR A 236 -11.89 10.37 19.89
CA THR A 236 -12.41 11.66 19.40
C THR A 236 -13.87 11.95 19.82
N GLN A 237 -14.73 10.94 19.93
CA GLN A 237 -16.11 11.10 20.39
C GLN A 237 -16.21 11.19 21.92
N TYR A 238 -15.36 10.44 22.63
CA TYR A 238 -15.27 10.53 24.09
C TYR A 238 -14.77 11.91 24.53
N TYR A 239 -13.75 12.48 23.87
CA TYR A 239 -13.30 13.85 24.14
C TYR A 239 -14.36 14.91 23.80
N ALA A 240 -15.11 14.76 22.71
CA ALA A 240 -16.19 15.70 22.37
C ALA A 240 -17.33 15.70 23.42
N TRP A 241 -17.67 14.54 23.99
CA TRP A 241 -18.64 14.43 25.09
C TRP A 241 -18.05 14.84 26.46
N ALA A 242 -16.78 14.49 26.72
CA ALA A 242 -16.08 14.78 27.98
C ALA A 242 -15.69 16.26 28.13
N VAL A 243 -15.56 17.03 27.05
CA VAL A 243 -15.20 18.46 27.11
C VAL A 243 -16.43 19.38 27.12
N ALA A 244 -17.61 18.89 26.71
CA ALA A 244 -18.79 19.73 26.48
C ALA A 244 -19.69 20.02 27.71
N LEU A 245 -19.57 19.27 28.82
CA LEU A 245 -20.48 19.42 29.98
C LEU A 245 -19.73 19.44 31.34
N PRO A 246 -20.11 20.32 32.28
CA PRO A 246 -19.67 20.25 33.68
C PRO A 246 -19.97 18.87 34.31
N ILE A 247 -19.10 18.43 35.21
CA ILE A 247 -19.15 17.09 35.84
C ILE A 247 -20.52 16.77 36.46
N ALA A 248 -21.17 17.75 37.09
CA ALA A 248 -22.49 17.60 37.69
C ALA A 248 -23.58 17.19 36.69
N GLN A 249 -23.54 17.72 35.45
CA GLN A 249 -24.52 17.39 34.41
C GLN A 249 -24.29 16.00 33.81
N LYS A 250 -23.04 15.51 33.86
CA LYS A 250 -22.70 14.15 33.42
C LYS A 250 -23.20 13.09 34.38
N VAL A 251 -23.08 13.34 35.68
CA VAL A 251 -23.60 12.46 36.74
C VAL A 251 -25.13 12.34 36.62
N GLU A 252 -25.82 13.47 36.44
CA GLU A 252 -27.29 13.49 36.27
C GLU A 252 -27.76 12.71 35.02
N GLN A 253 -27.03 12.81 33.90
CA GLN A 253 -27.37 12.06 32.68
C GLN A 253 -27.14 10.55 32.83
N LEU A 254 -26.10 10.15 33.56
CA LEU A 254 -25.81 8.75 33.84
C LEU A 254 -26.85 8.15 34.80
N GLU A 255 -27.25 8.89 35.83
CA GLU A 255 -28.31 8.48 36.76
C GLU A 255 -29.66 8.31 36.03
N LYS A 256 -30.05 9.26 35.17
CA LYS A 256 -31.26 9.14 34.34
C LYS A 256 -31.22 7.93 33.41
N ARG A 257 -30.06 7.65 32.81
CA ARG A 257 -29.91 6.52 31.90
C ARG A 257 -29.93 5.17 32.64
N MET A 258 -29.39 5.13 33.85
CA MET A 258 -29.50 3.97 34.74
C MET A 258 -30.96 3.71 35.12
N GLU A 259 -31.71 4.74 35.52
CA GLU A 259 -33.15 4.61 35.83
C GLU A 259 -33.98 4.11 34.63
N GLU A 260 -33.68 4.58 33.41
CA GLU A 260 -34.34 4.09 32.20
C GLU A 260 -34.05 2.61 31.91
N LEU A 261 -32.82 2.16 32.17
CA LEU A 261 -32.42 0.77 31.98
C LEU A 261 -33.04 -0.13 33.05
N GLU A 262 -33.10 0.31 34.31
CA GLU A 262 -33.78 -0.40 35.40
C GLU A 262 -35.28 -0.55 35.14
N LYS A 263 -35.93 0.45 34.54
CA LYS A 263 -37.35 0.36 34.12
C LYS A 263 -37.58 -0.62 32.97
N LYS A 264 -36.58 -0.84 32.10
CA LYS A 264 -36.65 -1.83 31.01
C LYS A 264 -36.40 -3.26 31.46
N LEU A 265 -35.87 -3.45 32.68
CA LEU A 265 -35.56 -4.73 33.30
C LEU A 265 -36.68 -5.27 34.21
N LYS A 266 -37.75 -4.49 34.45
CA LYS A 266 -38.99 -4.91 35.11
C LYS A 266 -40.10 -5.16 34.10
#